data_AF-S9UMF2-F1
#
_entry.id   AF-S9UMF2-F1
#
_cell.length_a   1.000
_cell.length_b   1.000
_cell.length_c   1.000
_cell.angle_alpha   90.00
_cell.angle_beta   90.00
_cell.angle_gamma   90.00
#
_symmetry.space_group_name_H-M   'P 1'
#
loop_
_entity.id
_entity.type
_entity.pdbx_description
1 polymer ?
#
loop_
_entity_poly.entity_id
_entity_poly.type
_entity_poly.pdbx_seq_one_letter_code
_entity_poly.pdbx_strand_id
1 'polypeptide(L)'
;MDLAAEFLTCRGVSLAVTDGDAVRLRALTTERGYLSPFWLTLAEVELLFLHSVIWCRLQFKNLSLHEVSRLFVDRAVRLSDNRFPVLNAQELVEEGAVDCSSYLRPATDLFRIFIPVDVLTGKPFDRCIEDRIRIECIMSKSWCSIWGTPTSFQNAGIELFEDPIGIYVMDTDGNESFIISALSTKDPLGAYAKMYPNHFIYIA
;
A
#
# COMPACT_ATOMS: atom_id res chain seq x y z
N MET A 1 -11.32 5.93 -9.19
CA MET A 1 -12.14 5.35 -8.10
C MET A 1 -12.63 4.02 -8.63
N ASP A 2 -11.93 2.92 -8.32
CA ASP A 2 -12.46 1.59 -8.62
C ASP A 2 -13.49 1.26 -7.54
N LEU A 3 -14.71 1.74 -7.75
CA LEU A 3 -15.83 1.77 -6.81
C LEU A 3 -16.61 0.43 -6.75
N ALA A 4 -16.22 -0.56 -7.56
CA ALA A 4 -17.05 -1.75 -7.74
C ALA A 4 -16.90 -2.78 -6.59
N ALA A 5 -15.83 -2.72 -5.81
CA ALA A 5 -15.55 -3.71 -4.77
C ALA A 5 -15.85 -3.15 -3.37
N GLU A 6 -16.91 -3.68 -2.74
CA GLU A 6 -17.34 -3.31 -1.37
C GLU A 6 -16.34 -3.74 -0.28
N PHE A 7 -15.50 -4.75 -0.57
CA PHE A 7 -14.56 -5.34 0.38
C PHE A 7 -13.14 -5.28 -0.19
N LEU A 8 -12.33 -4.40 0.38
CA LEU A 8 -11.01 -4.05 -0.14
C LEU A 8 -9.90 -4.43 0.83
N THR A 9 -8.74 -4.79 0.29
CA THR A 9 -7.49 -4.74 1.06
C THR A 9 -7.02 -3.31 1.27
N CYS A 10 -6.01 -3.08 2.12
CA CYS A 10 -5.33 -1.77 2.21
C CYS A 10 -4.71 -1.31 0.88
N ARG A 11 -4.61 -2.22 -0.10
CA ARG A 11 -4.07 -1.97 -1.44
C ARG A 11 -5.17 -1.76 -2.48
N GLY A 12 -6.43 -1.76 -2.06
CA GLY A 12 -7.58 -1.58 -2.94
C GLY A 12 -7.89 -2.80 -3.81
N VAL A 13 -7.38 -3.98 -3.48
CA VAL A 13 -7.73 -5.22 -4.19
C VAL A 13 -9.04 -5.77 -3.62
N SER A 14 -9.96 -6.17 -4.50
CA SER A 14 -11.19 -6.86 -4.07
C SER A 14 -10.85 -8.18 -3.40
N LEU A 15 -11.34 -8.37 -2.17
CA LEU A 15 -11.20 -9.63 -1.44
C LEU A 15 -12.29 -10.63 -1.78
N ALA A 16 -13.49 -10.14 -2.09
CA ALA A 16 -14.59 -10.98 -2.50
C ALA A 16 -14.45 -11.36 -3.98
N VAL A 17 -13.74 -12.46 -4.23
CA VAL A 17 -13.53 -13.03 -5.57
C VAL A 17 -14.67 -13.96 -6.00
N THR A 18 -15.57 -14.29 -5.08
CA THR A 18 -16.80 -15.06 -5.34
C THR A 18 -18.02 -14.36 -4.75
N ASP A 19 -19.20 -14.61 -5.33
CA ASP A 19 -20.47 -14.11 -4.79
C ASP A 19 -20.73 -14.62 -3.36
N GLY A 20 -20.31 -15.85 -3.05
CA GLY A 20 -20.42 -16.44 -1.72
C GLY A 20 -19.61 -15.68 -0.67
N ASP A 21 -18.37 -15.32 -1.00
CA ASP A 21 -17.53 -14.50 -0.10
C ASP A 21 -18.10 -13.10 0.09
N ALA A 22 -18.63 -12.49 -0.98
CA ALA A 22 -19.27 -11.17 -0.90
C ALA A 22 -20.49 -11.19 0.04
N VAL A 23 -21.37 -12.19 -0.09
CA VAL A 23 -22.55 -12.35 0.77
C VAL A 23 -22.14 -12.56 2.23
N ARG A 24 -21.13 -13.41 2.47
CA ARG A 24 -20.64 -13.70 3.83
C ARG A 24 -20.02 -12.47 4.48
N LEU A 25 -19.19 -11.71 3.75
CA LEU A 25 -18.60 -10.47 4.26
C LEU A 25 -19.66 -9.39 4.48
N ARG A 26 -20.69 -9.27 3.63
CA ARG A 26 -21.83 -8.37 3.86
C ARG A 26 -22.59 -8.71 5.14
N ALA A 27 -22.92 -9.99 5.33
CA ALA A 27 -23.61 -10.44 6.54
C ALA A 27 -22.80 -10.12 7.81
N LEU A 28 -21.49 -10.41 7.79
CA LEU A 28 -20.62 -10.13 8.94
C LEU A 28 -20.43 -8.64 9.19
N THR A 29 -20.27 -7.84 8.14
CA THR A 29 -20.19 -6.37 8.22
C THR A 29 -21.42 -5.81 8.90
N THR A 30 -22.60 -6.30 8.52
CA THR A 30 -23.88 -5.90 9.12
C THR A 30 -23.98 -6.34 10.58
N GLU A 31 -23.65 -7.60 10.87
CA GLU A 31 -23.69 -8.16 12.23
C GLU A 31 -22.78 -7.40 13.20
N ARG A 32 -21.57 -7.04 12.76
CA ARG A 32 -20.56 -6.36 13.58
C ARG A 32 -20.60 -4.84 13.49
N GLY A 33 -21.52 -4.27 12.72
CA GLY A 33 -21.65 -2.82 12.55
C GLY A 33 -20.42 -2.16 11.92
N TYR A 34 -19.72 -2.86 11.04
CA TYR A 34 -18.55 -2.32 10.37
C TYR A 34 -18.96 -1.23 9.36
N LEU A 35 -18.23 -0.12 9.38
CA LEU A 35 -18.35 1.03 8.48
C LEU A 35 -17.17 1.10 7.49
N SER A 36 -16.05 0.46 7.82
CA SER A 36 -14.86 0.43 6.97
C SER A 36 -15.01 -0.65 5.90
N PRO A 37 -14.80 -0.33 4.61
CA PRO A 37 -14.73 -1.33 3.56
C PRO A 37 -13.38 -2.08 3.56
N PHE A 38 -12.43 -1.70 4.42
CA PHE A 38 -11.07 -2.23 4.43
C PHE A 38 -10.92 -3.42 5.36
N TRP A 39 -10.34 -4.49 4.82
CA TRP A 39 -10.02 -5.74 5.48
C TRP A 39 -8.55 -6.06 5.22
N LEU A 40 -7.85 -6.50 6.24
CA LEU A 40 -6.40 -6.65 6.24
C LEU A 40 -6.04 -8.11 6.46
N THR A 41 -5.07 -8.59 5.69
CA THR A 41 -4.36 -9.84 6.02
C THR A 41 -3.38 -9.61 7.16
N LEU A 42 -2.91 -10.66 7.83
CA LEU A 42 -1.93 -10.53 8.91
C LEU A 42 -0.65 -9.83 8.42
N ALA A 43 -0.14 -10.23 7.25
CA ALA A 43 1.04 -9.61 6.64
C ALA A 43 0.85 -8.11 6.36
N GLU A 44 -0.36 -7.68 5.98
CA GLU A 44 -0.66 -6.26 5.79
C GLU A 44 -0.73 -5.51 7.13
N VAL A 45 -1.23 -6.13 8.20
CA VAL A 45 -1.21 -5.52 9.53
C VAL A 45 0.22 -5.42 10.06
N GLU A 46 1.03 -6.47 9.92
CA GLU A 46 2.44 -6.47 10.30
C GLU A 46 3.22 -5.38 9.56
N LEU A 47 2.98 -5.24 8.24
CA LEU A 47 3.54 -4.15 7.46
C LEU A 47 3.18 -2.79 8.06
N LEU A 48 1.90 -2.54 8.37
CA LEU A 48 1.47 -1.29 8.99
C LEU A 48 2.07 -1.09 10.39
N PHE A 49 2.27 -2.18 11.14
CA PHE A 49 2.86 -2.17 12.48
C PHE A 49 4.32 -1.73 12.47
N LEU A 50 5.09 -2.14 11.46
CA LEU A 50 6.48 -1.71 11.27
C LEU A 50 6.59 -0.19 10.99
N HIS A 51 5.48 0.46 10.66
CA HIS A 51 5.43 1.89 10.38
C HIS A 51 4.58 2.61 11.41
N SER A 52 5.15 2.83 12.59
CA SER A 52 4.49 3.47 13.75
C SER A 52 3.80 4.79 13.43
N VAL A 53 4.31 5.58 12.48
CA VAL A 53 3.65 6.82 12.03
C VAL A 53 2.34 6.53 11.30
N ILE A 54 2.31 5.50 10.44
CA ILE A 54 1.09 5.04 9.77
C ILE A 54 0.15 4.47 10.84
N TRP A 55 0.63 3.59 11.70
CA TRP A 55 -0.14 3.04 12.82
C TRP A 55 -0.82 4.12 13.68
N CYS A 56 -0.06 5.13 14.11
CA CYS A 56 -0.56 6.27 14.88
C CYS A 56 -1.54 7.13 14.08
N ARG A 57 -1.28 7.38 12.79
CA ARG A 57 -2.20 8.15 11.92
C ARG A 57 -3.52 7.42 11.69
N LEU A 58 -3.48 6.09 11.64
CA LEU A 58 -4.65 5.25 11.53
C LEU A 58 -5.38 5.08 12.87
N GLN A 59 -4.87 5.69 13.95
CA GLN A 59 -5.41 5.60 15.31
C GLN A 59 -5.65 4.15 15.74
N PHE A 60 -4.77 3.26 15.30
CA PHE A 60 -4.84 1.88 15.71
C PHE A 60 -4.50 1.78 17.21
N LYS A 61 -5.24 0.91 17.91
CA LYS A 61 -5.01 0.57 19.31
C LYS A 61 -3.53 0.27 19.51
N ASN A 62 -3.01 0.66 20.66
CA ASN A 62 -1.66 0.28 21.06
C ASN A 62 -1.64 -1.20 21.48
N LEU A 63 -1.67 -2.08 20.48
CA LEU A 63 -1.61 -3.54 20.63
C LEU A 63 -0.19 -4.01 20.39
N SER A 64 0.22 -5.08 21.05
CA SER A 64 1.39 -5.87 20.67
C SER A 64 1.09 -6.76 19.46
N LEU A 65 2.15 -7.21 18.75
CA LEU A 65 2.00 -8.20 17.68
C LEU A 65 1.32 -9.50 18.15
N HIS A 66 1.51 -9.87 19.43
CA HIS A 66 0.83 -11.03 20.02
C HIS A 66 -0.69 -10.80 20.12
N GLU A 67 -1.11 -9.61 20.55
CA GLU A 67 -2.54 -9.25 20.62
C GLU A 67 -3.17 -9.16 19.23
N VAL A 68 -2.45 -8.60 18.25
CA VAL A 68 -2.87 -8.61 16.84
C VAL A 68 -3.04 -10.05 16.35
N SER A 69 -2.07 -10.93 16.59
CA SER A 69 -2.15 -12.33 16.19
C SER A 69 -3.36 -13.03 16.80
N ARG A 70 -3.68 -12.74 18.07
CA ARG A 70 -4.88 -13.26 18.72
C ARG A 70 -6.16 -12.78 18.06
N LEU A 71 -6.25 -11.52 17.64
CA LEU A 71 -7.41 -11.03 16.88
C LEU A 71 -7.60 -11.80 15.56
N PHE A 72 -6.52 -12.20 14.90
CA PHE A 72 -6.62 -13.04 13.70
C PHE A 72 -7.08 -14.48 14.00
N VAL A 73 -6.75 -15.02 15.17
CA VAL A 73 -7.28 -16.32 15.62
C VAL A 73 -8.76 -16.23 15.95
N ASP A 74 -9.16 -15.18 16.69
CA ASP A 74 -10.48 -15.08 17.30
C ASP A 74 -11.53 -14.48 16.36
N ARG A 75 -11.14 -13.55 15.48
CA ARG A 75 -12.07 -12.67 14.76
C ARG A 75 -11.90 -12.63 13.25
N ALA A 76 -10.79 -13.11 12.70
CA ALA A 76 -10.58 -13.09 11.24
C ALA A 76 -11.47 -14.12 10.53
N VAL A 77 -11.71 -13.83 9.26
CA VAL A 77 -12.54 -14.64 8.37
C VAL A 77 -11.68 -15.25 7.30
N ARG A 78 -11.89 -16.54 7.02
CA ARG A 78 -11.28 -17.22 5.87
C ARG A 78 -12.22 -17.20 4.69
N LEU A 79 -11.76 -16.69 3.56
CA LEU A 79 -12.49 -16.66 2.29
C LEU A 79 -12.29 -17.97 1.52
N SER A 80 -13.20 -18.22 0.57
CA SER A 80 -13.41 -19.53 -0.05
C SER A 80 -12.22 -20.08 -0.84
N ASP A 81 -11.31 -19.22 -1.31
CA ASP A 81 -10.19 -19.62 -2.19
C ASP A 81 -8.82 -19.77 -1.50
N ASN A 82 -8.78 -19.86 -0.16
CA ASN A 82 -7.55 -19.99 0.65
C ASN A 82 -6.59 -18.78 0.61
N ARG A 83 -6.97 -17.61 0.09
CA ARG A 83 -6.17 -16.36 0.09
C ARG A 83 -5.98 -15.70 1.47
N PHE A 84 -5.67 -16.45 2.52
CA PHE A 84 -5.33 -15.97 3.87
C PHE A 84 -6.55 -15.46 4.70
N PRO A 85 -6.52 -15.59 6.04
CA PRO A 85 -7.51 -14.97 6.90
C PRO A 85 -7.44 -13.43 6.82
N VAL A 86 -8.60 -12.78 6.86
CA VAL A 86 -8.72 -11.33 6.83
C VAL A 86 -9.49 -10.80 8.03
N LEU A 87 -9.05 -9.65 8.55
CA LEU A 87 -9.66 -8.93 9.68
C LEU A 87 -10.10 -7.54 9.22
N ASN A 88 -11.32 -7.11 9.56
CA ASN A 88 -11.72 -5.74 9.23
C ASN A 88 -10.84 -4.74 9.99
N ALA A 89 -10.39 -3.68 9.32
CA ALA A 89 -9.49 -2.68 9.91
C ALA A 89 -10.07 -2.03 11.18
N GLN A 90 -11.40 -1.95 11.34
CA GLN A 90 -12.04 -1.41 12.54
C GLN A 90 -11.78 -2.21 13.81
N GLU A 91 -11.43 -3.50 13.70
CA GLU A 91 -11.04 -4.31 14.86
C GLU A 91 -9.75 -3.81 15.52
N LEU A 92 -8.93 -3.08 14.75
CA LEU A 92 -7.65 -2.52 15.16
C LEU A 92 -7.77 -1.08 15.67
N VAL A 93 -8.89 -0.38 15.49
CA VAL A 93 -9.05 1.05 15.85
C VAL A 93 -9.67 1.20 17.25
N GLU A 94 -9.29 2.24 18.00
CA GLU A 94 -9.89 2.54 19.31
C GLU A 94 -11.43 2.66 19.25
N GLU A 95 -12.10 2.11 20.27
CA GLU A 95 -13.56 2.13 20.35
C GLU A 95 -14.06 3.56 20.57
N GLY A 96 -14.95 4.05 19.70
CA GLY A 96 -15.41 5.43 19.71
C GLY A 96 -14.53 6.43 18.94
N ALA A 97 -13.47 5.98 18.27
CA ALA A 97 -12.76 6.80 17.29
C ALA A 97 -13.74 7.22 16.20
N VAL A 98 -13.96 8.54 16.10
CA VAL A 98 -14.94 9.15 15.20
C VAL A 98 -14.59 8.79 13.77
N ASP A 99 -15.48 8.04 13.12
CA ASP A 99 -15.41 7.69 11.71
C ASP A 99 -14.04 7.17 11.24
N CYS A 100 -13.76 5.89 11.54
CA CYS A 100 -12.60 5.16 11.02
C CYS A 100 -12.43 5.32 9.50
N SER A 101 -13.54 5.50 8.76
CA SER A 101 -13.48 5.68 7.31
C SER A 101 -12.80 6.99 6.94
N SER A 102 -12.94 8.07 7.72
CA SER A 102 -12.36 9.37 7.43
C SER A 102 -10.82 9.42 7.58
N TYR A 103 -10.25 8.59 8.47
CA TYR A 103 -8.81 8.50 8.71
C TYR A 103 -8.12 7.43 7.88
N LEU A 104 -8.77 6.27 7.70
CA LEU A 104 -8.24 5.19 6.89
C LEU A 104 -8.23 5.59 5.41
N ARG A 105 -9.34 6.20 4.94
CA ARG A 105 -9.56 6.52 3.52
C ARG A 105 -8.41 7.34 2.91
N PRO A 106 -7.90 8.44 3.47
CA PRO A 106 -6.80 9.19 2.84
C PRO A 106 -5.52 8.36 2.66
N ALA A 107 -5.09 7.64 3.69
CA ALA A 107 -3.89 6.81 3.62
C ALA A 107 -4.08 5.66 2.64
N THR A 108 -5.19 4.93 2.72
CA THR A 108 -5.48 3.79 1.83
C THR A 108 -5.80 4.21 0.40
N ASP A 109 -6.43 5.38 0.21
CA ASP A 109 -6.68 5.94 -1.12
C ASP A 109 -5.36 6.24 -1.81
N LEU A 110 -4.37 6.74 -1.06
CA LEU A 110 -3.01 6.91 -1.56
C LEU A 110 -2.40 5.55 -1.95
N PHE A 111 -2.49 4.51 -1.10
CA PHE A 111 -2.05 3.16 -1.47
C PHE A 111 -2.72 2.64 -2.75
N ARG A 112 -4.00 2.98 -2.97
CA ARG A 112 -4.79 2.54 -4.14
C ARG A 112 -4.46 3.29 -5.42
N ILE A 113 -4.32 4.62 -5.37
CA ILE A 113 -4.14 5.43 -6.58
C ILE A 113 -2.68 5.54 -7.01
N PHE A 114 -1.76 5.27 -6.10
CA PHE A 114 -0.33 5.37 -6.34
C PHE A 114 0.27 4.01 -6.68
N ILE A 115 0.72 3.89 -7.92
CA ILE A 115 1.37 2.69 -8.44
C ILE A 115 2.83 3.06 -8.74
N PRO A 116 3.78 2.61 -7.91
CA PRO A 116 5.20 2.73 -8.21
C PRO A 116 5.54 1.93 -9.47
N VAL A 117 6.24 2.55 -10.41
CA VAL A 117 6.66 1.92 -11.67
C VAL A 117 8.17 2.00 -11.86
N ASP A 118 8.72 0.95 -12.46
CA ASP A 118 10.12 0.92 -12.86
C ASP A 118 10.35 1.81 -14.09
N VAL A 119 11.36 2.67 -14.02
CA VAL A 119 11.68 3.69 -15.03
C VAL A 119 12.10 3.11 -16.38
N LEU A 120 12.62 1.88 -16.39
CA LEU A 120 13.06 1.22 -17.61
C LEU A 120 11.89 0.56 -18.31
N THR A 121 11.05 -0.14 -17.56
CA THR A 121 9.97 -0.96 -18.11
C THR A 121 8.62 -0.24 -18.20
N GLY A 122 8.43 0.83 -17.41
CA GLY A 122 7.14 1.50 -17.21
C GLY A 122 6.10 0.62 -16.51
N LYS A 123 6.52 -0.54 -15.99
CA LYS A 123 5.63 -1.51 -15.34
C LYS A 123 5.66 -1.33 -13.82
N PRO A 124 4.56 -1.69 -13.13
CA PRO A 124 4.56 -1.76 -11.68
C PRO A 124 5.65 -2.70 -11.16
N PHE A 125 6.21 -2.38 -10.01
CA PHE A 125 7.13 -3.28 -9.31
C PHE A 125 6.40 -4.52 -8.77
N ASP A 126 7.15 -5.50 -8.29
CA ASP A 126 6.55 -6.53 -7.46
C ASP A 126 5.96 -5.94 -6.17
N ARG A 127 5.08 -6.73 -5.57
CA ARG A 127 4.24 -6.33 -4.46
C ARG A 127 5.02 -5.85 -3.23
N CYS A 128 6.17 -6.46 -2.93
CA CYS A 128 6.98 -6.11 -1.76
C CYS A 128 7.68 -4.76 -1.96
N ILE A 129 8.23 -4.54 -3.15
CA ILE A 129 8.88 -3.28 -3.50
C ILE A 129 7.85 -2.13 -3.55
N GLU A 130 6.67 -2.34 -4.15
CA GLU A 130 5.65 -1.30 -4.22
C GLU A 130 5.22 -0.80 -2.83
N ASP A 131 5.02 -1.71 -1.87
CA ASP A 131 4.66 -1.34 -0.50
C ASP A 131 5.75 -0.49 0.15
N ARG A 132 7.00 -0.93 0.02
CA ARG A 132 8.13 -0.23 0.61
C ARG A 132 8.26 1.19 0.04
N ILE A 133 8.05 1.36 -1.26
CA ILE A 133 8.03 2.68 -1.90
C ILE A 133 6.87 3.53 -1.35
N ARG A 134 5.64 2.99 -1.28
CA ARG A 134 4.47 3.72 -0.75
C ARG A 134 4.71 4.23 0.66
N ILE A 135 5.27 3.37 1.51
CA ILE A 135 5.66 3.73 2.87
C ILE A 135 6.69 4.85 2.86
N GLU A 136 7.75 4.74 2.05
CA GLU A 136 8.78 5.78 1.95
C GLU A 136 8.18 7.12 1.52
N CYS A 137 7.28 7.12 0.52
CA CYS A 137 6.57 8.31 0.08
C CYS A 137 5.71 8.94 1.18
N ILE A 138 5.03 8.13 2.00
CA ILE A 138 4.26 8.62 3.15
C ILE A 138 5.17 9.26 4.20
N MET A 139 6.28 8.59 4.52
CA MET A 139 7.22 9.01 5.57
C MET A 139 7.96 10.29 5.17
N SER A 140 8.45 10.34 3.94
CA SER A 140 9.15 11.51 3.38
C SER A 140 8.19 12.65 2.97
N LYS A 141 6.89 12.38 2.89
CA LYS A 141 5.86 13.24 2.27
C LYS A 141 6.17 13.58 0.80
N SER A 142 7.01 12.78 0.15
CA SER A 142 7.45 12.98 -1.23
C SER A 142 6.86 11.88 -2.10
N TRP A 143 5.85 12.23 -2.90
CA TRP A 143 5.14 11.27 -3.75
C TRP A 143 5.85 11.15 -5.10
N CYS A 144 6.71 10.14 -5.23
CA CYS A 144 7.35 9.83 -6.50
C CYS A 144 6.87 8.49 -7.04
N SER A 145 6.18 8.44 -8.17
CA SER A 145 5.71 7.15 -8.71
C SER A 145 6.76 6.44 -9.57
N ILE A 146 7.85 7.10 -9.96
CA ILE A 146 8.86 6.54 -10.86
C ILE A 146 10.13 6.22 -10.08
N TRP A 147 10.54 4.95 -10.13
CA TRP A 147 11.75 4.47 -9.45
C TRP A 147 12.55 3.55 -10.36
N GLY A 148 13.77 3.23 -9.97
CA GLY A 148 14.57 2.25 -10.68
C GLY A 148 15.92 2.04 -10.03
N THR A 149 16.61 0.96 -10.43
CA THR A 149 18.02 0.78 -10.06
C THR A 149 18.90 1.80 -10.78
N PRO A 150 20.16 2.03 -10.34
CA PRO A 150 21.11 2.84 -11.11
C PRO A 150 21.21 2.41 -12.57
N THR A 151 21.26 1.10 -12.80
CA THR A 151 21.30 0.48 -14.14
C THR A 151 20.00 0.74 -14.92
N SER A 152 18.83 0.70 -14.27
CA SER A 152 17.54 1.01 -14.91
C SER A 152 17.53 2.45 -15.43
N PHE A 153 17.97 3.42 -14.63
CA PHE A 153 18.04 4.83 -15.05
C PHE A 153 19.05 5.05 -16.17
N GLN A 154 20.24 4.44 -16.07
CA GLN A 154 21.25 4.50 -17.13
C GLN A 154 20.71 3.96 -18.46
N ASN A 155 20.05 2.80 -18.44
CA ASN A 155 19.42 2.19 -19.62
C ASN A 155 18.23 3.01 -20.13
N ALA A 156 17.54 3.73 -19.24
CA ALA A 156 16.51 4.68 -19.60
C ALA A 156 17.10 6.02 -20.11
N GLY A 157 18.42 6.20 -20.15
CA GLY A 157 19.06 7.45 -20.60
C GLY A 157 18.76 8.63 -19.68
N ILE A 158 18.51 8.38 -18.39
CA ILE A 158 18.27 9.40 -17.37
C ILE A 158 19.49 9.47 -16.47
N GLU A 159 20.06 10.66 -16.35
CA GLU A 159 21.29 10.88 -15.60
C GLU A 159 21.03 11.01 -14.10
N LEU A 160 21.86 10.34 -13.29
CA LEU A 160 21.81 10.38 -11.83
C LEU A 160 22.81 11.40 -11.28
N PHE A 161 22.56 11.86 -10.05
CA PHE A 161 23.61 12.53 -9.26
C PHE A 161 24.74 11.54 -8.93
N GLU A 162 25.90 12.05 -8.51
CA GLU A 162 27.04 11.22 -8.10
C GLU A 162 26.65 10.31 -6.92
N ASP A 163 25.92 10.85 -5.95
CA ASP A 163 25.38 10.12 -4.79
C ASP A 163 23.85 10.24 -4.75
N PRO A 164 23.11 9.44 -5.54
CA PRO A 164 21.66 9.51 -5.60
C PRO A 164 21.04 8.97 -4.30
N ILE A 165 20.03 9.68 -3.78
CA ILE A 165 19.26 9.22 -2.64
C ILE A 165 18.27 8.14 -3.10
N GLY A 166 18.30 7.00 -2.42
CA GLY A 166 17.45 5.86 -2.71
C GLY A 166 17.18 5.03 -1.46
N ILE A 167 16.52 3.91 -1.65
CA ILE A 167 16.18 2.96 -0.59
C ILE A 167 16.59 1.56 -0.99
N TYR A 168 16.96 0.75 0.01
CA TYR A 168 17.10 -0.69 -0.16
C TYR A 168 15.72 -1.34 -0.04
N VAL A 169 15.38 -2.14 -1.02
CA VAL A 169 14.14 -2.92 -1.11
C VAL A 169 14.46 -4.39 -1.32
N MET A 170 13.52 -5.25 -0.95
CA MET A 170 13.62 -6.68 -1.14
C MET A 170 12.43 -7.13 -1.99
N ASP A 171 12.71 -7.87 -3.06
CA ASP A 171 11.66 -8.44 -3.91
C ASP A 171 10.98 -9.65 -3.23
N THR A 172 9.99 -10.23 -3.90
CA THR A 172 9.26 -11.41 -3.40
C THR A 172 10.13 -12.67 -3.25
N ASP A 173 11.25 -12.74 -3.97
CA ASP A 173 12.18 -13.87 -3.94
C ASP A 173 13.29 -13.69 -2.88
N GLY A 174 13.27 -12.56 -2.16
CA GLY A 174 14.25 -12.24 -1.13
C GLY A 174 15.52 -11.56 -1.66
N ASN A 175 15.55 -11.17 -2.94
CA ASN A 175 16.69 -10.44 -3.49
C ASN A 175 16.63 -8.98 -3.08
N GLU A 176 17.72 -8.49 -2.53
CA GLU A 176 17.87 -7.08 -2.19
C GLU A 176 18.28 -6.26 -3.41
N SER A 177 17.74 -5.06 -3.54
CA SER A 177 18.11 -4.09 -4.57
C SER A 177 18.08 -2.67 -4.03
N PHE A 178 19.02 -1.84 -4.48
CA PHE A 178 18.99 -0.41 -4.23
C PHE A 178 18.26 0.29 -5.36
N ILE A 179 17.17 0.99 -5.04
CA ILE A 179 16.35 1.73 -5.99
C ILE A 179 16.32 3.22 -5.65
N ILE A 180 16.26 4.04 -6.69
CA ILE A 180 16.34 5.49 -6.63
C ILE A 180 15.01 6.07 -7.11
N SER A 181 14.58 7.15 -6.47
CA SER A 181 13.43 7.94 -6.89
C SER A 181 13.80 8.81 -8.09
N ALA A 182 12.90 8.97 -9.06
CA ALA A 182 13.10 9.91 -10.16
C ALA A 182 13.35 11.36 -9.69
N LEU A 183 12.86 11.73 -8.50
CA LEU A 183 13.13 13.04 -7.87
C LEU A 183 14.60 13.23 -7.45
N SER A 184 15.37 12.15 -7.38
CA SER A 184 16.79 12.14 -7.05
C SER A 184 17.68 11.98 -8.29
N THR A 185 17.17 12.39 -9.46
CA THR A 185 17.89 12.40 -10.74
C THR A 185 18.26 13.83 -11.14
N LYS A 186 19.15 14.01 -12.12
CA LYS A 186 19.49 15.34 -12.65
C LYS A 186 18.36 15.98 -13.48
N ASP A 187 17.43 15.18 -13.99
CA ASP A 187 16.25 15.64 -14.73
C ASP A 187 14.99 14.84 -14.33
N PRO A 188 14.38 15.16 -13.17
CA PRO A 188 13.17 14.50 -12.73
C PRO A 188 12.01 14.68 -13.71
N LEU A 189 11.86 15.87 -14.32
CA LEU A 189 10.79 16.14 -15.26
C LEU A 189 10.92 15.29 -16.53
N GLY A 190 12.14 15.11 -17.04
CA GLY A 190 12.40 14.20 -18.16
C GLY A 190 12.04 12.75 -17.82
N ALA A 191 12.33 12.29 -16.60
CA ALA A 191 11.92 10.96 -16.15
C ALA A 191 10.39 10.80 -16.14
N TYR A 192 9.67 11.80 -15.61
CA TYR A 192 8.20 11.82 -15.64
C TYR A 192 7.61 11.90 -17.04
N ALA A 193 8.14 12.78 -17.89
CA ALA A 193 7.68 12.93 -19.27
C ALA A 193 7.86 11.64 -20.07
N LYS A 194 8.92 10.87 -19.78
CA LYS A 194 9.18 9.58 -20.42
C LYS A 194 8.16 8.51 -20.02
N MET A 195 7.81 8.43 -18.73
CA MET A 195 6.87 7.43 -18.23
C MET A 195 5.40 7.80 -18.44
N TYR A 196 5.12 9.10 -18.48
CA TYR A 196 3.77 9.65 -18.61
C TYR A 196 3.68 10.67 -19.76
N PRO A 197 3.97 10.26 -21.01
CA PRO A 197 4.10 11.19 -22.15
C PRO A 197 2.83 11.96 -22.49
N ASN A 198 1.67 11.48 -22.03
CA ASN A 198 0.35 12.08 -22.30
C ASN A 198 -0.29 12.73 -21.06
N HIS A 199 0.42 12.86 -19.95
CA HIS A 199 -0.15 13.38 -18.71
C HIS A 199 0.46 14.72 -18.30
N PHE A 200 -0.40 15.59 -17.77
CA PHE A 200 0.01 16.83 -17.14
C PHE A 200 0.73 16.52 -15.83
N ILE A 201 2.05 16.70 -15.81
CA ILE A 201 2.82 16.70 -14.57
C ILE A 201 2.49 18.02 -13.87
N TYR A 202 1.62 17.97 -12.85
CA TYR A 202 1.38 19.12 -12.01
C TYR A 202 2.54 19.24 -11.02
N ILE A 203 3.40 20.22 -11.26
CA ILE A 203 4.42 20.64 -10.30
C ILE A 203 3.72 21.59 -9.32
N ALA A 204 3.64 21.21 -8.05
CA ALA A 204 3.20 22.08 -6.96
C ALA A 204 4.39 22.82 -6.35
#